data_AF-A0A2D7Z5W6-F1
#
_entry.id   AF-A0A2D7Z5W6-F1
#
_cell.length_a   1.000
_cell.length_b   1.000
_cell.length_c   1.000
_cell.angle_alpha   90.00
_cell.angle_beta   90.00
_cell.angle_gamma   90.00
#
_symmetry.space_group_name_H-M   'P 1'
#
loop_
_entity.id
_entity.type
_entity.pdbx_description
1 polymer ?
#
loop_
_entity_poly.entity_id
_entity_poly.type
_entity_poly.pdbx_seq_one_letter_code
_entity_poly.pdbx_strand_id
1 'polypeptide(L)'
;MHSRPVQDKETEMAETQTIDAPDWDLADLFNGPNDPAIDREMSALAEQARHFRDTYAGRLPDLAGGEMAAAIASFEAMEDRLGRIVSYAQLLYA
;
A
#
# COMPACT_ATOMS: atom_id res chain seq x y z
N MET A 1 29.45 55.76 31.29
CA MET A 1 30.07 54.85 30.31
C MET A 1 29.88 53.43 30.84
N HIS A 2 28.73 52.81 30.60
CA HIS A 2 28.46 51.42 30.96
C HIS A 2 27.78 50.78 29.76
N SER A 3 28.60 50.15 28.91
CA SER A 3 28.15 49.42 27.73
C SER A 3 27.34 48.20 28.16
N ARG A 4 26.11 48.08 27.68
CA ARG A 4 25.34 46.83 27.72
C ARG A 4 25.95 45.88 26.70
N PRO A 5 26.22 44.60 27.04
CA PRO A 5 26.65 43.65 26.03
C PRO A 5 25.48 43.37 25.08
N VAL A 6 25.80 43.32 23.80
CA VAL A 6 24.90 42.85 22.73
C VAL A 6 24.68 41.37 23.01
N GLN A 7 23.42 40.99 23.16
CA GLN A 7 23.04 39.59 23.31
C GLN A 7 23.20 38.94 21.94
N ASP A 8 24.29 38.20 21.78
CA ASP A 8 24.53 37.34 20.63
C ASP A 8 23.38 36.32 20.61
N LYS A 9 22.47 36.47 19.64
CA LYS A 9 21.49 35.44 19.32
C LYS A 9 22.26 34.31 18.65
N GLU A 10 22.77 33.41 19.49
CA GLU A 10 23.25 32.10 19.08
C GLU A 10 22.15 31.46 18.25
N THR A 11 22.54 31.06 17.04
CA THR A 11 21.66 30.34 16.12
C THR A 11 21.32 29.03 16.80
N GLU A 12 20.12 28.95 17.38
CA GLU A 12 19.53 27.72 17.88
C GLU A 12 19.30 26.83 16.67
N MET A 13 20.30 26.01 16.36
CA MET A 13 20.18 24.97 15.35
C MET A 13 19.14 23.99 15.89
N ALA A 14 17.94 24.01 15.32
CA ALA A 14 16.91 23.03 15.62
C ALA A 14 17.54 21.64 15.49
N GLU A 15 17.70 20.96 16.63
CA GLU A 15 18.13 19.57 16.66
C GLU A 15 17.17 18.80 15.77
N THR A 16 17.69 18.25 14.67
CA THR A 16 16.93 17.30 13.87
C THR A 16 16.76 16.06 14.74
N GLN A 17 15.65 16.01 15.47
CA GLN A 17 15.19 14.80 16.12
C GLN A 17 14.95 13.78 15.01
N THR A 18 15.88 12.85 14.89
CA THR A 18 15.68 11.63 14.11
C THR A 18 14.68 10.80 14.91
N ILE A 19 13.43 10.80 14.45
CA ILE A 19 12.42 9.89 14.98
C ILE A 19 12.69 8.55 14.31
N ASP A 20 13.09 7.55 15.10
CA ASP A 20 13.19 6.19 14.61
C ASP A 20 11.81 5.72 14.09
N ALA A 21 11.81 4.98 12.98
CA ALA A 21 10.57 4.47 12.40
C ALA A 21 9.82 3.58 13.43
N PRO A 22 8.48 3.62 13.45
CA PRO A 22 7.72 2.76 14.33
C PRO A 22 7.86 1.28 13.93
N ASP A 23 7.96 0.40 14.92
CA ASP A 23 7.82 -1.05 14.70
C ASP A 23 6.34 -1.37 14.41
N TRP A 24 6.02 -1.68 13.16
CA TRP A 24 4.68 -2.10 12.76
C TRP A 24 4.45 -3.57 13.10
N ASP A 25 3.40 -3.89 13.86
CA ASP A 25 2.90 -5.26 13.96
C ASP A 25 2.11 -5.60 12.69
N LEU A 26 2.63 -6.54 11.90
CA LEU A 26 2.06 -6.93 10.61
C LEU A 26 1.35 -8.29 10.64
N ALA A 27 1.24 -8.92 11.82
CA ALA A 27 0.66 -10.27 11.94
C ALA A 27 -0.82 -10.33 11.49
N ASP A 28 -1.54 -9.20 11.55
CA ASP A 28 -2.91 -9.07 11.02
C ASP A 28 -2.98 -9.17 9.49
N LEU A 29 -1.87 -8.88 8.78
CA LEU A 29 -1.76 -9.02 7.33
C LEU A 29 -1.21 -10.39 6.97
N PHE A 30 0.00 -10.70 7.43
CA PHE A 30 0.71 -11.96 7.20
C PHE A 30 1.70 -12.21 8.34
N ASN A 31 1.92 -13.48 8.69
CA ASN A 31 2.78 -13.86 9.82
C ASN A 31 4.28 -13.61 9.56
N GLY A 32 4.66 -13.32 8.31
CA GLY A 32 6.04 -13.11 7.90
C GLY A 32 6.19 -13.17 6.37
N PRO A 33 7.38 -12.82 5.83
CA PRO A 33 7.63 -12.77 4.39
C PRO A 33 7.53 -14.14 3.70
N ASN A 34 7.64 -15.24 4.46
CA ASN A 34 7.50 -16.60 3.98
C ASN A 34 6.14 -17.22 4.35
N ASP A 35 5.14 -16.41 4.71
CA ASP A 35 3.80 -16.91 4.99
C ASP A 35 3.21 -17.54 3.70
N PRO A 36 2.88 -18.84 3.68
CA PRO A 36 2.35 -19.50 2.50
C PRO A 36 0.99 -18.93 2.06
N ALA A 37 0.31 -18.14 2.90
CA ALA A 37 -0.89 -17.41 2.50
C ALA A 37 -0.59 -16.39 1.38
N ILE A 38 0.59 -15.76 1.36
CA ILE A 38 1.00 -14.81 0.32
C ILE A 38 1.04 -15.51 -1.04
N ASP A 39 1.74 -16.65 -1.14
CA ASP A 39 1.87 -17.39 -2.40
C ASP A 39 0.52 -17.91 -2.91
N ARG A 40 -0.34 -18.38 -1.99
CA ARG A 40 -1.69 -18.84 -2.34
C ARG A 40 -2.55 -17.69 -2.86
N GLU A 41 -2.52 -16.55 -2.20
CA GLU A 41 -3.26 -15.37 -2.62
C GLU A 41 -2.79 -14.85 -3.98
N MET A 42 -1.46 -14.72 -4.17
CA MET A 42 -0.87 -14.30 -5.44
C MET A 42 -1.23 -15.25 -6.59
N SER A 43 -1.20 -16.55 -6.35
CA SER A 43 -1.60 -17.56 -7.34
C SER A 43 -3.07 -17.44 -7.72
N ALA A 44 -3.95 -17.26 -6.72
CA ALA A 44 -5.38 -17.08 -6.94
C ALA A 44 -5.69 -15.78 -7.70
N LEU A 45 -5.04 -14.66 -7.33
CA LEU A 45 -5.17 -13.38 -8.03
C LEU A 45 -4.70 -13.47 -9.48
N ALA A 46 -3.59 -14.17 -9.73
CA ALA A 46 -3.10 -14.37 -11.09
C ALA A 46 -4.08 -15.19 -11.95
N GLU A 47 -4.73 -16.19 -11.38
CA GLU A 47 -5.78 -16.95 -12.07
C GLU A 47 -7.03 -16.12 -12.33
N GLN A 48 -7.51 -15.39 -11.32
CA GLN A 48 -8.65 -14.49 -11.45
C GLN A 48 -8.41 -13.41 -12.50
N ALA A 49 -7.22 -12.82 -12.53
CA ALA A 49 -6.85 -11.81 -13.54
C ALA A 49 -6.84 -12.39 -14.97
N ARG A 50 -6.36 -13.62 -15.15
CA ARG A 50 -6.44 -14.31 -16.45
C ARG A 50 -7.89 -14.50 -16.87
N HIS A 51 -8.72 -15.04 -15.98
CA HIS A 51 -10.14 -15.25 -16.26
C HIS A 51 -10.88 -13.95 -16.56
N PHE A 52 -10.61 -12.89 -15.79
CA PHE A 52 -11.18 -11.57 -15.99
C PHE A 52 -10.86 -11.03 -17.38
N ARG A 53 -9.57 -11.07 -17.77
CA ARG A 53 -9.14 -10.65 -19.10
C ARG A 53 -9.84 -11.46 -20.19
N ASP A 54 -9.84 -12.78 -20.08
CA ASP A 54 -10.43 -13.66 -21.08
C ASP A 54 -11.95 -13.46 -21.21
N THR A 55 -12.61 -12.97 -20.14
CA THR A 55 -14.05 -12.67 -20.12
C THR A 55 -14.39 -11.30 -20.73
N TYR A 56 -13.65 -10.26 -20.35
CA TYR A 56 -14.03 -8.86 -20.59
C TYR A 56 -13.18 -8.11 -21.62
N ALA A 57 -11.94 -8.52 -21.88
CA ALA A 57 -11.05 -7.79 -22.78
C ALA A 57 -11.63 -7.71 -24.21
N GLY A 58 -11.67 -6.49 -24.76
CA GLY A 58 -12.24 -6.23 -26.09
C GLY A 58 -13.76 -6.26 -26.19
N ARG A 59 -14.48 -6.62 -25.10
CA ARG A 59 -15.94 -6.71 -25.07
C ARG A 59 -16.62 -5.64 -24.21
N LEU A 60 -15.85 -4.85 -23.47
CA LEU A 60 -16.37 -3.81 -22.56
C LEU A 60 -17.43 -2.88 -23.19
N PRO A 61 -17.28 -2.39 -24.44
CA PRO A 61 -18.30 -1.52 -25.05
C PRO A 61 -19.65 -2.21 -25.31
N ASP A 62 -19.66 -3.55 -25.38
CA ASP A 62 -20.82 -4.35 -25.74
C ASP A 62 -21.57 -4.89 -24.51
N LEU A 63 -21.06 -4.66 -23.30
CA LEU A 63 -21.66 -5.16 -22.06
C LEU A 63 -22.93 -4.39 -21.71
N ALA A 64 -23.96 -5.13 -21.30
CA ALA A 64 -25.11 -4.50 -20.65
C ALA A 64 -24.69 -3.89 -19.30
N GLY A 65 -25.44 -2.89 -18.81
CA GLY A 65 -25.08 -2.18 -17.58
C GLY A 65 -24.86 -3.08 -16.36
N GLY A 66 -25.64 -4.16 -16.21
CA GLY A 66 -25.44 -5.15 -15.15
C GLY A 66 -24.14 -5.96 -15.30
N GLU A 67 -23.76 -6.30 -16.52
CA GLU A 67 -22.51 -7.01 -16.81
C GLU A 67 -21.30 -6.10 -16.59
N MET A 68 -21.40 -4.82 -16.95
CA MET A 68 -20.39 -3.81 -16.67
C MET A 68 -20.20 -3.61 -15.16
N ALA A 69 -21.30 -3.53 -14.40
CA ALA A 69 -21.22 -3.44 -12.94
C ALA A 69 -20.55 -4.68 -12.32
N ALA A 70 -20.85 -5.88 -12.84
CA ALA A 70 -20.19 -7.10 -12.40
C ALA A 70 -18.69 -7.12 -12.73
N ALA A 71 -18.30 -6.59 -13.89
CA ALA A 71 -16.89 -6.45 -14.26
C ALA A 71 -16.15 -5.52 -13.29
N ILE A 72 -16.73 -4.36 -12.98
CA ILE A 72 -16.14 -3.40 -12.02
C ILE A 72 -15.99 -4.04 -10.65
N ALA A 73 -17.06 -4.64 -10.11
CA ALA A 73 -17.02 -5.29 -8.80
C ALA A 73 -15.99 -6.42 -8.72
N SER A 74 -15.84 -7.20 -9.79
CA SER A 74 -14.81 -8.24 -9.86
C SER A 74 -13.40 -7.65 -9.88
N PHE A 75 -13.20 -6.51 -10.54
CA PHE A 75 -11.91 -5.84 -10.59
C PHE A 75 -11.54 -5.25 -9.22
N GLU A 76 -12.46 -4.53 -8.59
CA GLU A 76 -12.29 -3.94 -7.24
C GLU A 76 -11.95 -5.02 -6.20
N ALA A 77 -12.63 -6.17 -6.24
CA ALA A 77 -12.34 -7.28 -5.33
C ALA A 77 -10.92 -7.85 -5.51
N MET A 78 -10.37 -7.83 -6.73
CA MET A 78 -8.96 -8.20 -6.95
C MET A 78 -8.01 -7.13 -6.46
N GLU A 79 -8.32 -5.84 -6.70
CA GLU A 79 -7.49 -4.72 -6.25
C GLU A 79 -7.41 -4.63 -4.73
N ASP A 80 -8.50 -4.83 -4.00
CA ASP A 80 -8.50 -4.82 -2.52
C ASP A 80 -7.54 -5.88 -1.96
N ARG A 81 -7.61 -7.10 -2.50
CA ARG A 81 -6.77 -8.22 -2.07
C ARG A 81 -5.31 -8.00 -2.44
N LEU A 82 -5.04 -7.50 -3.65
CA LEU A 82 -3.70 -7.14 -4.08
C LEU A 82 -3.13 -6.00 -3.22
N GLY A 83 -3.96 -5.00 -2.93
CA GLY A 83 -3.64 -3.87 -2.07
C GLY A 83 -3.15 -4.32 -0.71
N ARG A 84 -3.83 -5.29 -0.09
CA ARG A 84 -3.40 -5.89 1.18
C ARG A 84 -1.97 -6.46 1.11
N ILE A 85 -1.64 -7.20 0.05
CA ILE A 85 -0.31 -7.80 -0.15
C ILE A 85 0.75 -6.71 -0.35
N VAL A 86 0.45 -5.72 -1.18
CA VAL A 86 1.36 -4.61 -1.47
C VAL A 86 1.58 -3.76 -0.22
N SER A 87 0.54 -3.46 0.56
CA SER A 87 0.65 -2.74 1.83
C SER A 87 1.54 -3.49 2.82
N TYR A 88 1.39 -4.82 2.94
CA TYR A 88 2.32 -5.62 3.76
C TYR A 88 3.76 -5.47 3.29
N ALA A 89 4.02 -5.64 1.98
CA ALA A 89 5.36 -5.53 1.43
C ALA A 89 5.98 -4.14 1.62
N GLN A 90 5.18 -3.07 1.55
CA GLN A 90 5.64 -1.71 1.81
C GLN A 90 5.97 -1.49 3.28
N LEU A 91 5.08 -1.89 4.18
CA LEU A 91 5.25 -1.69 5.63
C LEU A 91 6.39 -2.54 6.21
N LEU A 92 6.71 -3.67 5.59
CA LEU A 92 7.83 -4.52 5.99
C LEU A 92 9.21 -3.82 5.85
N TYR A 93 9.31 -2.79 5.01
CA TYR A 93 10.56 -2.05 4.75
C TYR A 93 10.42 -0.53 4.98
N ALA A 94 9.36 -0.09 5.66
CA ALA A 94 9.04 1.32 5.87
C ALA A 94 9.90 2.02 6.93
#